data_AF-A0A7J4IG55-F1
#
_entry.id   AF-A0A7J4IG55-F1
#
_cell.length_a   1.000
_cell.length_b   1.000
_cell.length_c   1.000
_cell.angle_alpha   90.00
_cell.angle_beta   90.00
_cell.angle_gamma   90.00
#
_symmetry.space_group_name_H-M   'P 1'
#
loop_
_entity.id
_entity.type
_entity.pdbx_description
1 polymer ?
#
loop_
_entity_poly.entity_id
_entity_poly.type
_entity_poly.pdbx_seq_one_letter_code
_entity_poly.pdbx_strand_id
1 'polypeptide(L)'
;MEAHRSRLPGNRPAIWIAAALCAAVAAAAAVEQSVPDRPAYAEAFAPDWLPLAAAGLALAGIALRLRARPRWPHLQGALSWSGLLLMVWAAGGLPIDLLRVAGLVVPGLMPSGVDWPGLATRAVALAAAVVLAGLALERPAARSHSGAAAWYGYVALALALPYPVFKTWWALGGTVGLRWPGADGLAGSLALWLPAVPWLLAAAVSLLLVSTPRWMPRRLLLAAGWSAAAIVAVVGPAACWSLVSGLIGGDSDFGGMAGWVFGLFYSCWFLWAIAAAAATWSYQVRSAA
;
A
#
# COMPACT_ATOMS: atom_id res chain seq x y z
N MET A 1 40.19 -8.02 26.19
CA MET A 1 39.99 -6.84 25.33
C MET A 1 38.53 -6.79 24.90
N GLU A 2 37.68 -6.18 25.70
CA GLU A 2 36.28 -5.92 25.36
C GLU A 2 36.24 -4.76 24.37
N ALA A 3 35.92 -5.06 23.11
CA ALA A 3 35.65 -4.03 22.12
C ALA A 3 34.37 -3.28 22.54
N HIS A 4 34.57 -2.14 23.21
CA HIS A 4 33.55 -1.15 23.53
C HIS A 4 32.98 -0.62 22.21
N ARG A 5 32.06 -1.37 21.60
CA ARG A 5 31.28 -0.92 20.44
C ARG A 5 30.47 0.27 20.90
N SER A 6 31.00 1.46 20.62
CA SER A 6 30.30 2.72 20.69
C SER A 6 28.93 2.52 20.03
N ARG A 7 27.88 2.56 20.84
CA ARG A 7 26.50 2.61 20.35
C ARG A 7 26.42 3.89 19.53
N LEU A 8 26.56 3.78 18.21
CA LEU A 8 26.44 4.92 17.31
C LEU A 8 25.12 5.64 17.64
N PRO A 9 25.15 6.92 18.04
CA PRO A 9 23.96 7.67 18.48
C PRO A 9 22.96 8.01 17.36
N GLY A 10 23.00 7.30 16.23
CA GLY A 10 22.52 7.77 14.92
C GLY A 10 21.01 7.98 14.75
N ASN A 11 20.15 7.27 15.49
CA ASN A 11 18.73 7.19 15.08
C ASN A 11 17.76 7.88 16.05
N ARG A 12 18.28 8.56 17.07
CA ARG A 12 17.46 9.38 17.98
C ARG A 12 16.61 10.43 17.25
N PRO A 13 17.14 11.24 16.31
CA PRO A 13 16.31 12.24 15.62
C PRO A 13 15.19 11.59 14.80
N ALA A 14 15.46 10.50 14.10
CA ALA A 14 14.46 9.78 13.31
C ALA A 14 13.29 9.25 14.18
N ILE A 15 13.59 8.75 15.38
CA ILE A 15 12.56 8.29 16.33
C ILE A 15 11.65 9.46 16.77
N TRP A 16 12.23 10.62 17.05
CA TRP A 16 11.45 11.80 17.45
C TRP A 16 10.63 12.37 16.28
N ILE A 17 11.18 12.38 15.07
CA ILE A 17 10.45 12.76 13.84
C ILE A 17 9.26 11.82 13.64
N ALA A 18 9.46 10.50 13.77
CA ALA A 18 8.38 9.53 13.66
C ALA A 18 7.28 9.76 14.72
N ALA A 19 7.67 10.04 15.96
CA ALA A 19 6.72 10.33 17.03
C ALA A 19 5.93 11.62 16.75
N ALA A 20 6.60 12.70 16.31
CA ALA A 20 5.97 13.95 15.95
C ALA A 20 4.99 13.79 14.78
N LEU A 21 5.36 13.02 13.75
CA LEU A 21 4.47 12.71 12.63
C LEU A 21 3.27 11.88 13.08
N CYS A 22 3.44 10.87 13.95
CA CYS A 22 2.31 10.10 14.48
C CYS A 22 1.35 10.98 15.30
N ALA A 23 1.89 11.91 16.10
CA ALA A 23 1.08 12.89 16.82
C ALA A 23 0.35 13.84 15.85
N ALA A 24 1.00 14.26 14.77
CA ALA A 24 0.38 15.07 13.73
C ALA A 24 -0.74 14.33 12.99
N VAL A 25 -0.59 13.02 12.71
CA VAL A 25 -1.67 12.18 12.17
C VAL A 25 -2.86 12.17 13.13
N ALA A 26 -2.62 11.96 14.43
CA ALA A 26 -3.70 11.93 15.41
C ALA A 26 -4.43 13.27 15.52
N ALA A 27 -3.69 14.39 15.50
CA ALA A 27 -4.25 15.73 15.50
C ALA A 27 -5.06 16.02 14.23
N ALA A 28 -4.51 15.69 13.05
CA ALA A 28 -5.20 15.87 11.77
C ALA A 28 -6.50 15.05 11.72
N ALA A 29 -6.47 13.80 12.15
CA ALA A 29 -7.65 12.94 12.22
C ALA A 29 -8.71 13.45 13.19
N ALA A 30 -8.30 14.00 14.35
CA ALA A 30 -9.24 14.61 15.29
C ALA A 30 -9.90 15.87 14.71
N VAL A 31 -9.15 16.69 13.96
CA VAL A 31 -9.71 17.85 13.24
C VAL A 31 -10.65 17.39 12.14
N GLU A 32 -10.27 16.40 11.35
CA GLU A 32 -11.09 15.81 10.28
C GLU A 32 -12.45 15.33 10.80
N GLN A 33 -12.49 14.68 11.97
CA GLN A 33 -13.74 14.26 12.63
C GLN A 33 -14.64 15.42 13.10
N SER A 34 -14.09 16.63 13.22
CA SER A 34 -14.86 17.82 13.62
C SER A 34 -15.47 18.59 12.44
N VAL A 35 -15.12 18.24 11.21
CA VAL A 35 -15.60 18.91 10.00
C VAL A 35 -16.94 18.27 9.57
N PRO A 36 -18.06 19.02 9.59
CA PRO A 36 -19.34 18.52 9.06
C PRO A 36 -19.30 18.37 7.54
N ASP A 37 -20.21 17.55 7.00
CA ASP A 37 -20.47 17.41 5.56
C ASP A 37 -19.26 16.99 4.70
N ARG A 38 -18.53 15.97 5.16
CA ARG A 38 -17.47 15.35 4.36
C ARG A 38 -18.04 14.70 3.10
N PRO A 39 -17.28 14.69 1.99
CA PRO A 39 -17.73 14.00 0.78
C PRO A 39 -17.94 12.50 1.05
N ALA A 40 -19.07 11.94 0.60
CA ALA A 40 -19.43 10.54 0.83
C ALA A 40 -18.38 9.52 0.35
N TYR A 41 -17.56 9.87 -0.65
CA TYR A 41 -16.49 9.00 -1.13
C TYR A 41 -15.35 8.83 -0.11
N ALA A 42 -15.22 9.73 0.87
CA ALA A 42 -14.13 9.71 1.84
C ALA A 42 -14.20 8.46 2.72
N GLU A 43 -15.42 8.02 3.05
CA GLU A 43 -15.72 6.84 3.88
C GLU A 43 -15.26 5.52 3.24
N ALA A 44 -15.10 5.50 1.91
CA ALA A 44 -14.70 4.30 1.17
C ALA A 44 -13.20 3.94 1.36
N PHE A 45 -12.37 4.88 1.82
CA PHE A 45 -10.92 4.67 1.86
C PHE A 45 -10.44 4.03 3.16
N ALA A 46 -10.93 4.50 4.29
CA ALA A 46 -10.56 4.02 5.61
C ALA A 46 -11.65 4.39 6.63
N PRO A 47 -11.85 3.57 7.68
CA PRO A 47 -12.66 3.96 8.82
C PRO A 47 -12.10 5.19 9.54
N ASP A 48 -12.96 6.06 10.07
CA ASP A 48 -12.54 7.29 10.75
C ASP A 48 -11.66 7.08 12.00
N TRP A 49 -11.78 5.91 12.63
CA TRP A 49 -10.95 5.54 13.79
C TRP A 49 -9.54 5.06 13.39
N LEU A 50 -9.33 4.69 12.12
CA LEU A 50 -8.12 4.02 11.65
C LEU A 50 -6.86 4.88 11.86
N PRO A 51 -6.83 6.18 11.49
CA PRO A 51 -5.61 6.98 11.67
C PRO A 51 -5.23 7.14 13.16
N LEU A 52 -6.21 7.25 14.05
CA LEU A 52 -5.98 7.33 15.50
C LEU A 52 -5.42 6.01 16.05
N ALA A 53 -5.98 4.88 15.64
CA ALA A 53 -5.48 3.55 16.02
C ALA A 53 -4.05 3.32 15.49
N ALA A 54 -3.78 3.72 14.24
CA ALA A 54 -2.46 3.64 13.62
C ALA A 54 -1.42 4.46 14.41
N ALA A 55 -1.76 5.71 14.73
CA ALA A 55 -0.92 6.60 15.52
C ALA A 55 -0.64 6.04 16.91
N GLY A 56 -1.67 5.54 17.61
CA GLY A 56 -1.53 4.94 18.94
C GLY A 56 -0.60 3.72 18.94
N LEU A 57 -0.77 2.80 17.99
CA LEU A 57 0.09 1.61 17.87
C LEU A 57 1.54 1.95 17.51
N ALA A 58 1.74 2.89 16.58
CA ALA A 58 3.07 3.36 16.21
C ALA A 58 3.79 4.03 17.39
N LEU A 59 3.11 4.93 18.10
CA LEU A 59 3.63 5.60 19.30
C LEU A 59 3.96 4.60 20.42
N ALA A 60 3.11 3.59 20.65
CA ALA A 60 3.37 2.53 21.61
C ALA A 60 4.66 1.74 21.25
N GLY A 61 4.83 1.40 19.96
CA GLY A 61 6.05 0.76 19.46
C GLY A 61 7.30 1.63 19.64
N ILE A 62 7.19 2.94 19.38
CA ILE A 62 8.26 3.93 19.62
C ILE A 62 8.60 4.04 21.12
N ALA A 63 7.59 4.14 21.98
CA ALA A 63 7.79 4.25 23.43
C ALA A 63 8.51 3.02 24.00
N LEU A 64 8.16 1.81 23.53
CA LEU A 64 8.88 0.59 23.89
C LEU A 64 10.33 0.59 23.36
N ARG A 65 10.57 1.14 22.16
CA ARG A 65 11.92 1.27 21.57
C ARG A 65 12.84 2.21 22.35
N LEU A 66 12.29 3.26 22.95
CA LEU A 66 13.06 4.23 23.75
C LEU A 66 13.50 3.69 25.12
N ARG A 67 12.92 2.58 25.59
CA ARG A 67 13.33 1.94 26.84
C ARG A 67 14.70 1.28 26.68
N ALA A 68 15.62 1.54 27.61
CA ALA A 68 17.02 1.08 27.54
C ALA A 68 17.19 -0.45 27.46
N ARG A 69 16.19 -1.23 27.90
CA ARG A 69 16.12 -2.68 27.76
C ARG A 69 14.71 -3.09 27.32
N PRO A 70 14.49 -3.49 26.07
CA PRO A 70 13.18 -3.98 25.64
C PRO A 70 12.91 -5.30 26.35
N ARG A 71 12.02 -5.28 27.35
CA ARG A 71 11.57 -6.51 28.02
C ARG A 71 10.87 -7.46 27.03
N TRP A 72 10.17 -6.91 26.04
CA TRP A 72 9.33 -7.66 25.09
C TRP A 72 9.62 -7.26 23.62
N PRO A 73 10.71 -7.75 23.02
CA PRO A 73 11.10 -7.37 21.65
C PRO A 73 10.09 -7.81 20.58
N HIS A 74 9.41 -8.94 20.80
CA HIS A 74 8.35 -9.42 19.91
C HIS A 74 7.15 -8.49 19.87
N LEU A 75 6.67 -8.04 21.05
CA LEU A 75 5.57 -7.08 21.13
C LEU A 75 5.95 -5.74 20.50
N GLN A 76 7.15 -5.24 20.78
CA GLN A 76 7.64 -4.02 20.12
C GLN A 76 7.65 -4.17 18.60
N GLY A 77 8.15 -5.30 18.09
CA GLY A 77 8.12 -5.62 16.67
C GLY A 77 6.72 -5.63 16.09
N ALA A 78 5.79 -6.34 16.74
CA ALA A 78 4.39 -6.42 16.35
C ALA A 78 3.74 -5.03 16.32
N LEU A 79 3.84 -4.24 17.39
CA LEU A 79 3.28 -2.88 17.46
C LEU A 79 3.84 -1.95 16.38
N SER A 80 5.16 -1.96 16.17
CA SER A 80 5.78 -1.14 15.13
C SER A 80 5.31 -1.53 13.72
N TRP A 81 5.22 -2.84 13.43
CA TRP A 81 4.76 -3.31 12.12
C TRP A 81 3.27 -3.08 11.92
N SER A 82 2.44 -3.34 12.93
CA SER A 82 1.00 -3.05 12.89
C SER A 82 0.75 -1.55 12.70
N GLY A 83 1.41 -0.69 13.49
CA GLY A 83 1.31 0.76 13.33
C GLY A 83 1.72 1.23 11.94
N LEU A 84 2.83 0.69 11.39
CA LEU A 84 3.26 0.99 10.02
C LEU A 84 2.22 0.57 8.97
N LEU A 85 1.71 -0.66 9.04
CA LEU A 85 0.72 -1.17 8.08
C LEU A 85 -0.58 -0.36 8.14
N LEU A 86 -1.04 -0.01 9.33
CA LEU A 86 -2.22 0.83 9.49
C LEU A 86 -1.97 2.27 9.03
N MET A 87 -0.75 2.82 9.15
CA MET A 87 -0.40 4.12 8.57
C MET A 87 -0.43 4.11 7.05
N VAL A 88 0.05 3.02 6.43
CA VAL A 88 -0.05 2.84 4.96
C VAL A 88 -1.52 2.77 4.53
N TRP A 89 -2.37 2.09 5.29
CA TRP A 89 -3.81 2.08 5.03
C TRP A 89 -4.46 3.45 5.29
N ALA A 90 -4.08 4.16 6.35
CA ALA A 90 -4.56 5.52 6.63
C ALA A 90 -4.12 6.54 5.55
N ALA A 91 -3.02 6.29 4.85
CA ALA A 91 -2.62 7.04 3.66
C ALA A 91 -3.43 6.67 2.40
N GLY A 92 -4.30 5.66 2.50
CA GLY A 92 -5.18 5.16 1.45
C GLY A 92 -5.99 6.27 0.80
N GLY A 93 -6.10 6.22 -0.54
CA GLY A 93 -6.83 7.23 -1.31
C GLY A 93 -6.03 8.48 -1.69
N LEU A 94 -4.84 8.69 -1.12
CA LEU A 94 -4.00 9.85 -1.45
C LEU A 94 -3.75 10.02 -2.96
N PRO A 95 -3.45 8.97 -3.76
CA PRO A 95 -3.31 9.15 -5.21
C PRO A 95 -4.56 9.68 -5.89
N ILE A 96 -5.74 9.27 -5.42
CA ILE A 96 -7.03 9.74 -5.95
C ILE A 96 -7.26 11.20 -5.55
N ASP A 97 -6.93 11.57 -4.32
CA ASP A 97 -7.02 12.97 -3.87
C ASP A 97 -6.09 13.88 -4.68
N LEU A 98 -4.86 13.43 -4.98
CA LEU A 98 -3.93 14.16 -5.84
C LEU A 98 -4.45 14.32 -7.27
N LEU A 99 -5.07 13.28 -7.84
CA LEU A 99 -5.72 13.38 -9.16
C LEU A 99 -6.88 14.39 -9.13
N ARG A 100 -7.65 14.45 -8.04
CA ARG A 100 -8.73 15.44 -7.85
C ARG A 100 -8.18 16.86 -7.78
N VAL A 101 -7.14 17.08 -6.97
CA VAL A 101 -6.46 18.38 -6.85
C VAL A 101 -5.90 18.85 -8.19
N ALA A 102 -5.33 17.92 -8.97
CA ALA A 102 -4.79 18.22 -10.30
C ALA A 102 -5.87 18.40 -11.38
N GLY A 103 -7.15 18.19 -11.08
CA GLY A 103 -8.23 18.22 -12.08
C GLY A 103 -8.15 17.11 -13.12
N LEU A 104 -7.44 16.02 -12.82
CA LEU A 104 -7.24 14.86 -13.72
C LEU A 104 -8.31 13.77 -13.54
N VAL A 105 -9.34 14.06 -12.76
CA VAL A 105 -10.49 13.16 -12.60
C VAL A 105 -11.40 13.29 -13.80
N VAL A 106 -11.70 12.16 -14.43
CA VAL A 106 -12.64 12.09 -15.55
C VAL A 106 -14.05 12.44 -15.05
N PRO A 107 -14.72 13.45 -15.63
CA PRO A 107 -16.10 13.79 -15.27
C PRO A 107 -17.03 12.57 -15.35
N GLY A 108 -17.85 12.36 -14.32
CA GLY A 108 -18.79 11.24 -14.23
C GLY A 108 -18.19 9.92 -13.75
N LEU A 109 -16.86 9.76 -13.65
CA LEU A 109 -16.25 8.56 -13.07
C LEU A 109 -16.00 8.67 -11.56
N MET A 110 -15.81 9.89 -11.03
CA MET A 110 -15.68 10.10 -9.58
C MET A 110 -16.46 11.35 -9.14
N PRO A 111 -16.96 11.37 -7.89
CA PRO A 111 -17.61 12.55 -7.32
C PRO A 111 -16.70 13.77 -7.37
N SER A 112 -17.26 14.95 -7.65
CA SER A 112 -16.53 16.22 -7.61
C SER A 112 -16.10 16.60 -6.19
N GLY A 113 -15.07 17.43 -6.08
CA GLY A 113 -14.57 17.95 -4.81
C GLY A 113 -13.37 17.21 -4.22
N VAL A 114 -12.62 17.93 -3.38
CA VAL A 114 -11.43 17.45 -2.67
C VAL A 114 -11.75 17.45 -1.18
N ASP A 115 -11.57 16.32 -0.52
CA ASP A 115 -11.64 16.20 0.93
C ASP A 115 -10.33 16.72 1.53
N TRP A 116 -10.22 18.04 1.68
CA TRP A 116 -8.99 18.69 2.16
C TRP A 116 -8.52 18.19 3.53
N PRO A 117 -9.39 17.99 4.54
CA PRO A 117 -8.99 17.40 5.81
C PRO A 117 -8.44 15.97 5.64
N GLY A 118 -9.15 15.11 4.90
CA GLY A 118 -8.70 13.74 4.64
C GLY A 118 -7.39 13.68 3.85
N LEU A 119 -7.21 14.54 2.84
CA LEU A 119 -5.97 14.70 2.09
C LEU A 119 -4.79 15.01 3.02
N ALA A 120 -4.97 15.95 3.95
CA ALA A 120 -3.94 16.32 4.93
C ALA A 120 -3.59 15.14 5.85
N THR A 121 -4.59 14.47 6.43
CA THR A 121 -4.37 13.27 7.27
C THR A 121 -3.62 12.19 6.51
N ARG A 122 -4.03 11.88 5.28
CA ARG A 122 -3.39 10.86 4.43
C ARG A 122 -1.95 11.20 4.07
N ALA A 123 -1.69 12.46 3.73
CA ALA A 123 -0.34 12.92 3.39
C ALA A 123 0.61 12.81 4.60
N VAL A 124 0.14 13.22 5.79
CA VAL A 124 0.93 13.10 7.03
C VAL A 124 1.09 11.63 7.43
N ALA A 125 0.07 10.79 7.24
CA ALA A 125 0.16 9.34 7.46
C ALA A 125 1.19 8.68 6.53
N LEU A 126 1.25 9.08 5.26
CA LEU A 126 2.27 8.59 4.33
C LEU A 126 3.68 9.00 4.79
N ALA A 127 3.85 10.27 5.19
CA ALA A 127 5.14 10.74 5.71
C ALA A 127 5.56 9.96 6.97
N ALA A 128 4.62 9.72 7.90
CA ALA A 128 4.84 8.89 9.08
C ALA A 128 5.25 7.46 8.69
N ALA A 129 4.53 6.84 7.74
CA ALA A 129 4.82 5.50 7.25
C ALA A 129 6.23 5.38 6.66
N VAL A 130 6.67 6.37 5.87
CA VAL A 130 8.03 6.40 5.29
C VAL A 130 9.10 6.40 6.38
N VAL A 131 8.98 7.27 7.40
CA VAL A 131 9.95 7.34 8.49
C VAL A 131 9.91 6.07 9.35
N LEU A 132 8.72 5.55 9.65
CA LEU A 132 8.53 4.30 10.40
C LEU A 132 9.12 3.09 9.65
N ALA A 133 8.96 3.03 8.33
CA ALA A 133 9.55 1.99 7.49
C ALA A 133 11.09 2.05 7.53
N GLY A 134 11.68 3.25 7.42
CA GLY A 134 13.12 3.45 7.60
C GLY A 134 13.60 2.90 8.95
N LEU A 135 12.93 3.30 10.04
CA LEU A 135 13.23 2.83 11.39
C LEU A 135 13.07 1.31 11.56
N ALA A 136 12.11 0.68 10.87
CA ALA A 136 11.88 -0.76 10.93
C ALA A 136 12.93 -1.55 10.15
N LEU A 137 13.38 -1.02 9.01
CA LEU A 137 14.35 -1.62 8.09
C LEU A 137 15.81 -1.42 8.54
N GLU A 138 16.11 -0.41 9.35
CA GLU A 138 17.44 -0.17 9.95
C GLU A 138 17.92 -1.28 10.91
N ARG A 139 17.09 -2.28 11.24
CA ARG A 139 17.51 -3.38 12.11
C ARG A 139 18.66 -4.15 11.44
N PRO A 140 19.81 -4.31 12.12
CA PRO A 140 20.99 -4.92 11.52
C PRO A 140 20.64 -6.30 10.98
N ALA A 141 20.91 -6.50 9.70
CA ALA A 141 20.78 -7.75 8.96
C ALA A 141 21.75 -8.79 9.52
N ALA A 142 21.54 -9.23 10.76
CA ALA A 142 22.42 -10.14 11.47
C ALA A 142 22.22 -11.61 11.05
N ARG A 143 21.42 -11.87 10.03
CA ARG A 143 21.35 -13.18 9.39
C ARG A 143 21.47 -12.98 7.90
N SER A 144 22.68 -13.29 7.41
CA SER A 144 22.92 -13.86 6.09
C SER A 144 21.79 -14.85 5.80
N HIS A 145 20.74 -14.39 5.14
CA HIS A 145 19.76 -15.27 4.51
C HIS A 145 20.44 -15.68 3.22
N SER A 146 21.21 -16.77 3.29
CA SER A 146 21.73 -17.47 2.13
C SER A 146 20.53 -17.93 1.28
N GLY A 147 20.09 -17.06 0.37
CA GLY A 147 18.97 -17.28 -0.52
C GLY A 147 17.94 -16.16 -0.49
N ALA A 148 18.31 -14.95 -0.91
CA ALA A 148 17.33 -13.95 -1.32
C ALA A 148 16.49 -14.54 -2.46
N ALA A 149 15.29 -15.02 -2.11
CA ALA A 149 14.59 -15.97 -2.95
C ALA A 149 13.95 -15.28 -4.15
N ALA A 150 14.25 -15.77 -5.35
CA ALA A 150 13.69 -15.27 -6.60
C ALA A 150 12.17 -15.48 -6.70
N TRP A 151 11.61 -16.43 -5.94
CA TRP A 151 10.19 -16.80 -6.00
C TRP A 151 9.23 -15.65 -5.68
N TYR A 152 9.64 -14.67 -4.86
CA TYR A 152 8.80 -13.50 -4.57
C TYR A 152 8.38 -12.76 -5.84
N GLY A 153 9.28 -12.63 -6.82
CA GLY A 153 8.97 -11.96 -8.08
C GLY A 153 8.05 -12.79 -8.98
N TYR A 154 8.11 -14.13 -8.92
CA TYR A 154 7.14 -15.00 -9.61
C TYR A 154 5.76 -14.96 -8.95
N VAL A 155 5.70 -14.87 -7.62
CA VAL A 155 4.43 -14.69 -6.90
C VAL A 155 3.84 -13.31 -7.22
N ALA A 156 4.65 -12.26 -7.23
CA ALA A 156 4.21 -10.93 -7.68
C ALA A 156 3.73 -10.97 -9.15
N LEU A 157 4.44 -11.66 -10.04
CA LEU A 157 3.98 -11.85 -11.42
C LEU A 157 2.60 -12.52 -11.45
N ALA A 158 2.43 -13.65 -10.77
CA ALA A 158 1.17 -14.38 -10.74
C ALA A 158 0.02 -13.55 -10.17
N LEU A 159 0.26 -12.74 -9.14
CA LEU A 159 -0.74 -11.86 -8.52
C LEU A 159 -1.08 -10.64 -9.38
N ALA A 160 -0.21 -10.21 -10.29
CA ALA A 160 -0.47 -9.09 -11.19
C ALA A 160 -1.37 -9.46 -12.39
N LEU A 161 -1.48 -10.76 -12.73
CA LEU A 161 -2.14 -11.23 -13.94
C LEU A 161 -3.68 -11.32 -13.92
N PRO A 162 -4.36 -11.62 -12.80
CA PRO A 162 -5.82 -11.80 -12.81
C PRO A 162 -6.55 -10.59 -13.39
N TYR A 163 -6.21 -9.38 -12.95
CA TYR A 163 -6.85 -8.16 -13.42
C TYR A 163 -6.74 -7.95 -14.95
N PRO A 164 -5.54 -7.92 -15.56
CA PRO A 164 -5.42 -7.76 -17.01
C PRO A 164 -6.03 -8.93 -17.78
N VAL A 165 -5.95 -10.17 -17.29
CA VAL A 165 -6.57 -11.34 -17.95
C VAL A 165 -8.08 -11.18 -18.06
N PHE A 166 -8.75 -10.85 -16.95
CA PHE A 166 -10.20 -10.63 -16.97
C PHE A 166 -10.58 -9.40 -17.80
N LYS A 167 -9.82 -8.30 -17.71
CA LYS A 167 -10.06 -7.11 -18.55
C LYS A 167 -9.91 -7.40 -20.04
N THR A 168 -8.91 -8.19 -20.43
CA THR A 168 -8.77 -8.64 -21.83
C THR A 168 -9.93 -9.54 -22.23
N TRP A 169 -10.35 -10.46 -21.38
CA TRP A 169 -11.50 -11.33 -21.64
C TRP A 169 -12.79 -10.53 -21.86
N TRP A 170 -13.08 -9.54 -21.01
CA TRP A 170 -14.26 -8.68 -21.15
C TRP A 170 -14.18 -7.76 -22.38
N ALA A 171 -12.98 -7.28 -22.73
CA ALA A 171 -12.76 -6.53 -23.96
C ALA A 171 -13.06 -7.37 -25.22
N LEU A 172 -12.84 -8.68 -25.17
CA LEU A 172 -13.18 -9.64 -26.23
C LEU A 172 -14.65 -10.09 -26.22
N GLY A 173 -15.50 -9.51 -25.37
CA GLY A 173 -16.92 -9.83 -25.28
C GLY A 173 -17.26 -10.94 -24.27
N GLY A 174 -16.28 -11.43 -23.52
CA GLY A 174 -16.53 -12.38 -22.44
C GLY A 174 -17.34 -11.75 -21.29
N THR A 175 -18.19 -12.55 -20.63
CA THR A 175 -19.07 -12.06 -19.55
C THR A 175 -18.82 -12.74 -18.20
N VAL A 176 -17.80 -13.61 -18.12
CA VAL A 176 -17.47 -14.36 -16.90
C VAL A 176 -17.24 -13.39 -15.74
N GLY A 177 -18.02 -13.56 -14.68
CA GLY A 177 -17.92 -12.75 -13.48
C GLY A 177 -18.53 -11.34 -13.58
N LEU A 178 -19.16 -10.99 -14.71
CA LEU A 178 -20.04 -9.84 -14.82
C LEU A 178 -21.47 -10.26 -14.47
N ARG A 179 -22.23 -9.38 -13.81
CA ARG A 179 -23.64 -9.65 -13.45
C ARG A 179 -24.58 -9.51 -14.65
N TRP A 180 -24.23 -8.69 -15.63
CA TRP A 180 -24.93 -8.55 -16.90
C TRP A 180 -23.95 -8.19 -18.04
N PRO A 181 -24.32 -8.40 -19.32
CA PRO A 181 -23.49 -7.95 -20.43
C PRO A 181 -23.27 -6.43 -20.40
N GLY A 182 -22.03 -5.98 -20.55
CA GLY A 182 -21.70 -4.54 -20.50
C GLY A 182 -21.68 -3.93 -19.10
N ALA A 183 -21.74 -4.75 -18.04
CA ALA A 183 -21.74 -4.26 -16.65
C ALA A 183 -20.46 -3.51 -16.24
N ASP A 184 -19.37 -3.69 -16.97
CA ASP A 184 -18.14 -2.93 -16.81
C ASP A 184 -18.16 -1.57 -17.56
N GLY A 185 -19.31 -1.22 -18.17
CA GLY A 185 -19.57 0.04 -18.87
C GLY A 185 -18.85 0.19 -20.21
N LEU A 186 -18.01 -0.78 -20.58
CA LEU A 186 -17.11 -0.68 -21.72
C LEU A 186 -16.89 -2.03 -22.45
N ALA A 187 -17.68 -3.08 -22.15
CA ALA A 187 -17.58 -4.37 -22.85
C ALA A 187 -17.58 -4.18 -24.38
N GLY A 188 -16.62 -4.81 -25.05
CA GLY A 188 -16.40 -4.64 -26.50
C GLY A 188 -15.61 -3.37 -26.90
N SER A 189 -15.10 -2.59 -25.95
CA SER A 189 -14.23 -1.43 -26.20
C SER A 189 -12.79 -1.69 -25.76
N LEU A 190 -11.83 -1.30 -26.60
CA LEU A 190 -10.41 -1.28 -26.26
C LEU A 190 -10.08 -0.28 -25.12
N ALA A 191 -10.99 0.63 -24.78
CA ALA A 191 -10.83 1.51 -23.61
C ALA A 191 -10.70 0.71 -22.29
N LEU A 192 -11.21 -0.53 -22.24
CA LEU A 192 -11.03 -1.44 -21.10
C LEU A 192 -9.59 -1.83 -20.83
N TRP A 193 -8.71 -1.69 -21.82
CA TRP A 193 -7.28 -1.98 -21.63
C TRP A 193 -6.56 -0.88 -20.87
N LEU A 194 -7.08 0.34 -20.83
CA LEU A 194 -6.37 1.46 -20.20
C LEU A 194 -6.05 1.18 -18.72
N PRO A 195 -6.98 0.67 -17.89
CA PRO A 195 -6.65 0.25 -16.52
C PRO A 195 -5.79 -1.01 -16.42
N ALA A 196 -5.72 -1.83 -17.48
CA ALA A 196 -4.91 -3.05 -17.51
C ALA A 196 -3.42 -2.76 -17.74
N VAL A 197 -3.09 -1.67 -18.42
CA VAL A 197 -1.70 -1.28 -18.73
C VAL A 197 -0.82 -1.17 -17.47
N PRO A 198 -1.22 -0.46 -16.40
CA PRO A 198 -0.44 -0.43 -15.16
C PRO A 198 -0.16 -1.83 -14.57
N TRP A 199 -1.11 -2.76 -14.70
CA TRP A 199 -0.95 -4.13 -14.19
C TRP A 199 -0.05 -5.00 -15.07
N LEU A 200 -0.08 -4.79 -16.38
CA LEU A 200 0.89 -5.41 -17.29
C LEU A 200 2.32 -4.89 -17.02
N LEU A 201 2.46 -3.59 -16.74
CA LEU A 201 3.74 -3.01 -16.31
C LEU A 201 4.18 -3.58 -14.95
N ALA A 202 3.26 -3.73 -14.01
CA ALA A 202 3.53 -4.35 -12.71
C ALA A 202 4.00 -5.81 -12.85
N ALA A 203 3.37 -6.59 -13.74
CA ALA A 203 3.80 -7.94 -14.11
C ALA A 203 5.21 -7.94 -14.73
N ALA A 204 5.48 -7.03 -15.67
CA ALA A 204 6.79 -6.89 -16.30
C ALA A 204 7.87 -6.53 -15.28
N VAL A 205 7.63 -5.54 -14.41
CA VAL A 205 8.55 -5.18 -13.31
C VAL A 205 8.80 -6.37 -12.39
N SER A 206 7.75 -7.13 -12.04
CA SER A 206 7.87 -8.33 -11.21
C SER A 206 8.83 -9.36 -11.83
N LEU A 207 8.74 -9.56 -13.15
CA LEU A 207 9.64 -10.45 -13.90
C LEU A 207 11.06 -9.89 -13.99
N LEU A 208 11.23 -8.59 -14.23
CA LEU A 208 12.54 -7.93 -14.34
C LEU A 208 13.31 -7.97 -13.01
N LEU A 209 12.60 -7.89 -11.88
CA LEU A 209 13.18 -8.07 -10.54
C LEU A 209 13.72 -9.49 -10.31
N VAL A 210 13.21 -10.49 -11.05
CA VAL A 210 13.71 -11.87 -11.03
C VAL A 210 14.90 -12.03 -11.98
N SER A 211 14.76 -11.62 -13.24
CA SER A 211 15.72 -11.94 -14.30
C SER A 211 16.99 -11.10 -14.25
N THR A 212 16.99 -9.95 -13.55
CA THR A 212 18.16 -9.07 -13.38
C THR A 212 18.84 -8.70 -14.70
N PRO A 213 18.09 -8.14 -15.67
CA PRO A 213 18.63 -7.86 -17.00
C PRO A 213 19.81 -6.88 -16.93
N ARG A 214 20.93 -7.23 -17.59
CA ARG A 214 22.17 -6.43 -17.58
C ARG A 214 22.03 -5.04 -18.21
N TRP A 215 21.04 -4.86 -19.09
CA TRP A 215 20.81 -3.60 -19.80
C TRP A 215 20.02 -2.57 -18.98
N MET A 216 19.38 -2.98 -17.88
CA MET A 216 18.53 -2.10 -17.08
C MET A 216 19.31 -1.54 -15.88
N PRO A 217 19.38 -0.22 -15.68
CA PRO A 217 20.05 0.36 -14.51
C PRO A 217 19.40 -0.11 -13.21
N ARG A 218 20.21 -0.63 -12.28
CA ARG A 218 19.77 -1.10 -10.95
C ARG A 218 18.87 -0.10 -10.22
N ARG A 219 19.23 1.18 -10.27
CA ARG A 219 18.47 2.28 -9.62
C ARG A 219 17.07 2.43 -10.19
N LEU A 220 16.92 2.25 -11.50
CA LEU A 220 15.63 2.35 -12.18
C LEU A 220 14.71 1.21 -11.75
N LEU A 221 15.21 -0.04 -11.71
CA LEU A 221 14.42 -1.19 -11.24
C LEU A 221 14.01 -1.08 -9.78
N LEU A 222 14.92 -0.62 -8.92
CA LEU A 222 14.61 -0.38 -7.50
C LEU A 222 13.56 0.72 -7.33
N ALA A 223 13.72 1.84 -8.03
CA ALA A 223 12.75 2.92 -8.00
C ALA A 223 11.38 2.46 -8.51
N ALA A 224 11.33 1.74 -9.63
CA ALA A 224 10.10 1.21 -10.19
C ALA A 224 9.41 0.20 -9.24
N GLY A 225 10.17 -0.77 -8.72
CA GLY A 225 9.66 -1.78 -7.79
C GLY A 225 9.10 -1.17 -6.50
N TRP A 226 9.88 -0.29 -5.85
CA TRP A 226 9.44 0.37 -4.61
C TRP A 226 8.26 1.33 -4.84
N SER A 227 8.28 2.11 -5.93
CA SER A 227 7.19 3.05 -6.24
C SER A 227 5.90 2.30 -6.53
N ALA A 228 5.96 1.25 -7.36
CA ALA A 228 4.78 0.47 -7.69
C ALA A 228 4.22 -0.26 -6.46
N ALA A 229 5.08 -0.89 -5.65
CA ALA A 229 4.67 -1.50 -4.39
C ALA A 229 4.03 -0.48 -3.43
N ALA A 230 4.60 0.73 -3.29
CA ALA A 230 4.05 1.77 -2.44
C ALA A 230 2.67 2.27 -2.92
N ILE A 231 2.53 2.55 -4.22
CA ILE A 231 1.26 2.99 -4.81
C ILE A 231 0.17 1.94 -4.56
N VAL A 232 0.44 0.67 -4.85
CA VAL A 232 -0.57 -0.38 -4.67
C VAL A 232 -0.80 -0.68 -3.19
N ALA A 233 0.22 -0.59 -2.33
CA ALA A 233 0.04 -0.76 -0.89
C ALA A 233 -0.88 0.29 -0.28
N VAL A 234 -0.96 1.49 -0.87
CA VAL A 234 -1.90 2.55 -0.46
C VAL A 234 -3.32 2.27 -0.97
N VAL A 235 -3.48 1.67 -2.15
CA VAL A 235 -4.81 1.39 -2.74
C VAL A 235 -5.43 0.08 -2.22
N GLY A 236 -4.62 -0.96 -2.04
CA GLY A 236 -5.07 -2.31 -1.70
C GLY A 236 -5.90 -2.40 -0.42
N PRO A 237 -5.44 -1.84 0.72
CA PRO A 237 -6.18 -1.88 1.98
C PRO A 237 -7.57 -1.26 1.91
N ALA A 238 -7.73 -0.12 1.21
CA ALA A 238 -9.03 0.51 1.00
C ALA A 238 -10.00 -0.41 0.26
N ALA A 239 -9.50 -1.12 -0.74
CA ALA A 239 -10.35 -2.04 -1.49
C ALA A 239 -10.67 -3.34 -0.74
N CYS A 240 -9.72 -3.87 0.05
CA CYS A 240 -10.00 -4.94 1.00
C CYS A 240 -11.05 -4.51 2.03
N TRP A 241 -10.99 -3.27 2.50
CA TRP A 241 -11.99 -2.71 3.40
C TRP A 241 -13.38 -2.65 2.76
N SER A 242 -13.47 -2.15 1.52
CA SER A 242 -14.72 -2.14 0.76
C SER A 242 -15.31 -3.55 0.57
N LEU A 243 -14.47 -4.56 0.33
CA LEU A 243 -14.92 -5.97 0.29
C LEU A 243 -15.49 -6.40 1.63
N VAL A 244 -14.76 -6.17 2.73
CA VAL A 244 -15.16 -6.58 4.08
C VAL A 244 -16.44 -5.88 4.52
N SER A 245 -16.56 -4.56 4.29
CA SER A 245 -17.74 -3.79 4.65
C SER A 245 -18.96 -4.24 3.85
N GLY A 246 -18.83 -4.50 2.54
CA GLY A 246 -19.91 -5.06 1.73
C GLY A 246 -20.38 -6.43 2.23
N LEU A 247 -19.43 -7.33 2.55
CA LEU A 247 -19.76 -8.64 3.13
C LEU A 247 -20.48 -8.54 4.48
N ILE A 248 -20.04 -7.64 5.36
CA ILE A 248 -20.67 -7.42 6.68
C ILE A 248 -22.06 -6.80 6.53
N GLY A 249 -22.21 -5.84 5.62
CA GLY A 249 -23.49 -5.17 5.34
C GLY A 249 -24.50 -6.05 4.61
N GLY A 250 -24.10 -7.23 4.15
CA GLY A 250 -24.90 -8.07 3.25
C GLY A 250 -25.04 -7.47 1.84
N ASP A 251 -24.36 -6.36 1.58
CA ASP A 251 -24.34 -5.72 0.27
C ASP A 251 -23.24 -6.36 -0.57
N SER A 252 -23.64 -7.34 -1.36
CA SER A 252 -22.75 -7.98 -2.34
C SER A 252 -22.69 -7.19 -3.66
N ASP A 253 -23.37 -6.05 -3.75
CA ASP A 253 -23.47 -5.27 -4.98
C ASP A 253 -22.21 -4.42 -5.21
N PHE A 254 -21.16 -5.08 -5.70
CA PHE A 254 -19.94 -4.43 -6.17
C PHE A 254 -20.10 -3.86 -7.59
N GLY A 255 -21.27 -3.24 -7.83
CA GLY A 255 -21.72 -2.78 -9.13
C GLY A 255 -21.84 -3.92 -10.15
N GLY A 256 -21.22 -3.75 -11.31
CA GLY A 256 -21.36 -4.70 -12.42
C GLY A 256 -20.64 -6.05 -12.25
N MET A 257 -19.83 -6.21 -11.20
CA MET A 257 -19.00 -7.40 -10.99
C MET A 257 -19.60 -8.34 -9.94
N ALA A 258 -19.42 -9.64 -10.14
CA ALA A 258 -19.67 -10.63 -9.11
C ALA A 258 -18.69 -10.43 -7.95
N GLY A 259 -19.15 -10.62 -6.71
CA GLY A 259 -18.34 -10.34 -5.52
C GLY A 259 -17.04 -11.16 -5.42
N TRP A 260 -17.00 -12.36 -6.00
CA TRP A 260 -15.77 -13.15 -6.06
C TRP A 260 -14.72 -12.54 -6.98
N VAL A 261 -15.12 -11.88 -8.08
CA VAL A 261 -14.19 -11.18 -9.00
C VAL A 261 -13.62 -9.96 -8.30
N PHE A 262 -14.49 -9.19 -7.63
CA PHE A 262 -14.08 -8.06 -6.82
C PHE A 262 -13.07 -8.51 -5.76
N GLY A 263 -13.42 -9.52 -4.98
CA GLY A 263 -12.55 -10.09 -3.96
C GLY A 263 -11.22 -10.59 -4.51
N LEU A 264 -11.23 -11.29 -5.65
CA LEU A 264 -10.03 -11.76 -6.34
C LEU A 264 -9.12 -10.58 -6.72
N PHE A 265 -9.65 -9.57 -7.41
CA PHE A 265 -8.84 -8.44 -7.89
C PHE A 265 -8.17 -7.72 -6.74
N TYR A 266 -8.94 -7.29 -5.75
CA TYR A 266 -8.41 -6.43 -4.70
C TYR A 266 -7.53 -7.19 -3.70
N SER A 267 -7.84 -8.47 -3.44
CA SER A 267 -6.94 -9.32 -2.66
C SER A 267 -5.62 -9.55 -3.41
N CYS A 268 -5.67 -9.81 -4.72
CA CYS A 268 -4.48 -9.93 -5.54
C CYS A 268 -3.66 -8.65 -5.55
N TRP A 269 -4.29 -7.47 -5.61
CA TRP A 269 -3.59 -6.19 -5.56
C TRP A 269 -2.85 -5.98 -4.24
N PHE A 270 -3.54 -6.23 -3.12
CA PHE A 270 -2.94 -6.10 -1.80
C PHE A 270 -1.77 -7.09 -1.60
N LEU A 271 -1.98 -8.36 -1.94
CA LEU A 271 -0.93 -9.38 -1.84
C LEU A 271 0.22 -9.10 -2.82
N TRP A 272 -0.08 -8.53 -4.00
CA TRP A 272 0.91 -8.13 -4.97
C TRP A 272 1.85 -7.07 -4.39
N ALA A 273 1.32 -6.06 -3.69
CA ALA A 273 2.16 -5.01 -3.09
C ALA A 273 3.19 -5.61 -2.10
N ILE A 274 2.75 -6.58 -1.29
CA ILE A 274 3.63 -7.29 -0.35
C ILE A 274 4.68 -8.11 -1.10
N ALA A 275 4.26 -8.90 -2.10
CA ALA A 275 5.15 -9.73 -2.89
C ALA A 275 6.16 -8.89 -3.70
N ALA A 276 5.73 -7.75 -4.27
CA ALA A 276 6.56 -6.82 -5.02
C ALA A 276 7.58 -6.12 -4.13
N ALA A 277 7.20 -5.70 -2.91
CA ALA A 277 8.14 -5.15 -1.94
C ALA A 277 9.21 -6.19 -1.55
N ALA A 278 8.79 -7.44 -1.29
CA ALA A 278 9.71 -8.54 -0.99
C ALA A 278 10.62 -8.87 -2.18
N ALA A 279 10.10 -8.88 -3.41
CA ALA A 279 10.86 -9.07 -4.64
C ALA A 279 11.88 -7.95 -4.87
N THR A 280 11.49 -6.70 -4.61
CA THR A 280 12.36 -5.52 -4.76
C THR A 280 13.48 -5.53 -3.73
N TRP A 281 13.16 -5.84 -2.46
CA TRP A 281 14.17 -6.05 -1.41
C TRP A 281 15.13 -7.20 -1.76
N SER A 282 14.58 -8.33 -2.20
CA SER A 282 15.34 -9.50 -2.63
C SER A 282 16.31 -9.15 -3.78
N TYR A 283 15.83 -8.40 -4.79
CA TYR A 283 16.67 -7.86 -5.87
C TYR A 283 17.75 -6.90 -5.34
N GLN A 284 17.41 -6.00 -4.41
CA GLN A 284 18.36 -5.05 -3.80
C GLN A 284 19.54 -5.75 -3.13
N VAL A 285 19.25 -6.83 -2.39
CA VAL A 285 20.26 -7.67 -1.71
C VAL A 285 21.10 -8.43 -2.73
N ARG A 286 20.49 -9.13 -3.70
CA ARG A 286 21.23 -9.90 -4.72
C ARG A 286 22.13 -9.04 -5.61
N SER A 287 21.67 -7.84 -5.96
CA SER A 287 22.41 -6.91 -6.84
C SER A 287 23.47 -6.08 -6.11
N ALA A 288 23.60 -6.23 -4.79
CA ALA A 288 24.66 -5.60 -4.01
C ALA A 288 25.89 -6.53 -3.81
N ALA A 289 25.71 -7.84 -3.99
CA ALA A 289 26.75 -8.86 -3.93
C ALA A 289 27.49 -8.95 -5.27
#